data_AF-A0A0B2W145-F1
#
_entry.id   AF-A0A0B2W145-F1
#
_cell.length_a   1.000
_cell.length_b   1.000
_cell.length_c   1.000
_cell.angle_alpha   90.00
_cell.angle_beta   90.00
_cell.angle_gamma   90.00
#
_symmetry.space_group_name_H-M   'P 1'
#
loop_
_entity.id
_entity.type
_entity.pdbx_description
1 polymer ?
#
loop_
_entity_poly.entity_id
_entity_poly.type
_entity_poly.pdbx_seq_one_letter_code
_entity_poly.pdbx_strand_id
1 'polypeptide(L)'
;MMVSSTLITFTYFVSVSFALDECYHAWSVRGEPATCSASTPCLDANAQCVFSFVTGTHICCKPQDGATMPECPNHRILLTTGKFASLTCTPGDDDGNDACPAGFQCVPSLTDFTRDAGQPQFVCCRV
;
A
#
# COMPACT_ATOMS: atom_id res chain seq x y z
N MET A 1 22.35 24.62 57.29
CA MET A 1 21.98 24.90 55.89
C MET A 1 22.75 23.95 54.99
N MET A 2 22.09 22.92 54.46
CA MET A 2 22.63 22.08 53.39
C MET A 2 21.53 21.98 52.35
N VAL A 3 21.74 22.62 51.20
CA VAL A 3 20.80 22.62 50.08
C VAL A 3 21.23 21.45 49.19
N SER A 4 20.45 20.37 49.22
CA SER A 4 20.66 19.19 48.39
C SER A 4 20.06 19.46 47.01
N SER A 5 20.90 19.76 46.02
CA SER A 5 20.47 19.97 44.63
C SER A 5 20.27 18.63 43.92
N THR A 6 19.02 18.20 43.84
CA THR A 6 18.61 17.03 43.03
C THR A 6 18.50 17.44 41.57
N LEU A 7 19.44 17.00 40.71
CA LEU A 7 19.33 17.15 39.26
C LEU A 7 18.20 16.25 38.74
N ILE A 8 17.15 16.84 38.17
CA ILE A 8 16.10 16.12 37.45
C ILE A 8 16.51 16.05 35.98
N THR A 9 17.11 14.94 35.56
CA THR A 9 17.33 14.63 34.15
C THR A 9 16.01 14.29 33.47
N PHE A 10 15.45 15.23 32.71
CA PHE A 10 14.34 15.00 31.79
C PHE A 10 14.83 14.21 30.57
N THR A 11 14.64 12.89 30.58
CA THR A 11 14.79 12.05 29.39
C THR A 11 13.61 12.29 28.45
N TYR A 12 13.86 13.00 27.35
CA TYR A 12 12.93 13.11 26.22
C TYR A 12 12.92 11.78 25.46
N PHE A 13 11.83 11.02 25.57
CA PHE A 13 11.58 9.86 24.71
C PHE A 13 11.03 10.36 23.37
N VAL A 14 11.85 10.35 22.33
CA VAL A 14 11.40 10.57 20.95
C VAL A 14 10.77 9.28 20.45
N SER A 15 9.44 9.20 20.48
CA SER A 15 8.70 8.08 19.88
C SER A 15 8.70 8.23 18.36
N VAL A 16 9.44 7.36 17.66
CA VAL A 16 9.36 7.24 16.20
C VAL A 16 8.16 6.36 15.89
N SER A 17 7.05 6.98 15.47
CA SER A 17 5.89 6.27 14.96
C SER A 17 6.17 5.86 13.51
N PHE A 18 6.53 4.60 13.29
CA PHE A 18 6.49 4.02 11.95
C PHE A 18 5.01 3.87 11.59
N ALA A 19 4.48 4.80 10.79
CA ALA A 19 3.16 4.61 10.20
C ALA A 19 3.28 3.44 9.23
N LEU A 20 2.78 2.26 9.61
CA LEU A 20 2.48 1.21 8.65
C LEU A 20 1.54 1.82 7.61
N ASP A 21 1.90 1.74 6.33
CA ASP A 21 1.04 2.26 5.27
C ASP A 21 -0.22 1.38 5.22
N GLU A 22 -1.30 1.87 5.86
CA GLU A 22 -2.56 1.13 5.97
C GLU A 22 -3.20 0.88 4.59
N CYS A 23 -2.84 1.71 3.62
CA CYS A 23 -3.10 1.43 2.22
C CYS A 23 -2.06 0.38 1.79
N TYR A 24 -2.49 -0.88 1.80
CA TYR A 24 -1.69 -2.10 1.65
C TYR A 24 -0.88 -2.23 0.34
N HIS A 25 -0.79 -1.16 -0.47
CA HIS A 25 -0.09 -1.15 -1.75
C HIS A 25 0.92 -0.02 -1.79
N ALA A 26 2.14 -0.33 -2.24
CA ALA A 26 3.24 0.61 -2.45
C ALA A 26 2.93 1.79 -3.40
N TRP A 27 1.73 1.84 -3.99
CA TRP A 27 1.29 2.90 -4.92
C TRP A 27 0.09 3.68 -4.41
N SER A 28 -0.35 3.43 -3.17
CA SER A 28 -1.53 4.10 -2.63
C SER A 28 -1.24 4.71 -1.27
N VAL A 29 -1.72 5.92 -1.07
CA VAL A 29 -1.66 6.64 0.20
C VAL A 29 -3.07 6.87 0.72
N ARG A 30 -3.19 7.17 2.01
CA ARG A 30 -4.48 7.52 2.60
C ARG A 30 -5.05 8.76 1.89
N GLY A 31 -6.25 8.61 1.32
CA GLY A 31 -7.03 9.70 0.76
C GLY A 31 -8.03 10.27 1.76
N GLU A 32 -8.67 11.37 1.39
CA GLU A 32 -9.79 11.91 2.18
C GLU A 32 -11.13 11.36 1.70
N PRO A 33 -12.03 10.97 2.62
CA PRO A 33 -11.92 10.93 4.08
C PRO A 33 -11.12 9.72 4.59
N ALA A 34 -10.48 9.85 5.76
CA ALA A 34 -9.59 8.84 6.34
C ALA A 34 -10.29 7.51 6.74
N THR A 35 -11.62 7.49 6.83
CA THR A 35 -12.46 6.34 7.17
C THR A 35 -13.65 6.32 6.22
N CYS A 36 -14.12 5.16 5.77
CA CYS A 36 -15.32 5.10 4.96
C CYS A 36 -16.40 4.16 5.50
N SER A 37 -17.62 4.68 5.52
CA SER A 37 -18.86 3.92 5.62
C SER A 37 -19.44 3.80 4.22
N ALA A 38 -20.26 2.77 3.95
CA ALA A 38 -20.97 2.68 2.67
C ALA A 38 -21.85 3.91 2.37
N SER A 39 -22.21 4.69 3.41
CA SER A 39 -23.00 5.91 3.32
C SER A 39 -22.19 7.19 3.10
N THR A 40 -20.87 7.18 3.24
CA THR A 40 -20.00 8.34 3.00
C THR A 40 -18.96 7.97 1.94
N PRO A 41 -19.11 8.47 0.70
CA PRO A 41 -18.17 8.15 -0.37
C PRO A 41 -16.81 8.79 -0.11
N CYS A 42 -15.78 8.25 -0.76
CA CYS A 42 -14.50 8.94 -0.79
C CYS A 42 -14.65 10.29 -1.53
N LEU A 43 -14.10 11.37 -0.97
CA LEU A 43 -14.25 12.72 -1.50
C LEU A 43 -13.31 12.95 -2.69
N ASP A 44 -12.13 12.34 -2.64
CA ASP A 44 -11.20 12.32 -3.75
C ASP A 44 -11.70 11.36 -4.85
N ALA A 45 -11.84 11.87 -6.08
CA ALA A 45 -12.32 11.08 -7.23
C ALA A 45 -11.40 9.92 -7.61
N ASN A 46 -10.14 9.98 -7.16
CA ASN A 46 -9.13 8.95 -7.32
C ASN A 46 -8.95 8.10 -6.06
N ALA A 47 -9.78 8.29 -5.02
CA ALA A 47 -9.80 7.41 -3.87
C ALA A 47 -10.81 6.27 -4.02
N GLN A 48 -10.49 5.13 -3.41
CA GLN A 48 -11.35 3.97 -3.28
C GLN A 48 -11.45 3.53 -1.82
N CYS A 49 -12.62 3.04 -1.43
CA CYS A 49 -12.84 2.55 -0.08
C CYS A 49 -12.37 1.09 0.04
N VAL A 50 -11.36 0.83 0.86
CA VAL A 50 -10.76 -0.50 1.06
C VAL A 50 -10.81 -0.88 2.53
N PHE A 51 -10.95 -2.17 2.83
CA PHE A 51 -10.91 -2.67 4.20
C PHE A 51 -9.47 -2.74 4.71
N SER A 52 -9.16 -2.03 5.80
CA SER A 52 -7.89 -2.09 6.50
C SER A 52 -7.92 -3.17 7.57
N PHE A 53 -7.03 -4.16 7.47
CA PHE A 53 -6.84 -5.17 8.51
C PHE A 53 -6.18 -4.60 9.78
N VAL A 54 -5.45 -3.48 9.66
CA VAL A 54 -4.76 -2.83 10.78
C VAL A 54 -5.77 -2.16 11.71
N THR A 55 -6.71 -1.40 11.15
CA THR A 55 -7.73 -0.69 11.92
C THR A 55 -9.02 -1.50 12.08
N GLY A 56 -9.18 -2.59 11.32
CA GLY A 56 -10.42 -3.38 11.26
C GLY A 56 -11.59 -2.61 10.65
N THR A 57 -11.31 -1.54 9.90
CA THR A 57 -12.32 -0.63 9.33
C THR A 57 -12.02 -0.33 7.87
N HIS A 58 -13.03 0.14 7.15
CA HIS A 58 -12.81 0.66 5.81
C HIS A 58 -12.17 2.06 5.85
N ILE A 59 -11.20 2.30 4.96
CA ILE A 59 -10.46 3.56 4.80
C ILE A 59 -10.42 3.94 3.32
N CYS A 60 -10.28 5.22 2.99
CA CYS A 60 -10.09 5.64 1.61
C CYS A 60 -8.59 5.63 1.26
N CYS A 61 -8.26 4.95 0.16
CA CYS A 61 -6.92 4.91 -0.41
C CYS A 61 -6.94 5.45 -1.82
N LYS A 62 -5.98 6.31 -2.17
CA LYS A 62 -5.81 6.87 -3.51
C LYS A 62 -4.40 6.61 -4.03
N PRO A 63 -4.17 6.63 -5.36
CA PRO A 63 -2.83 6.57 -5.91
C PRO A 63 -1.90 7.62 -5.29
N GLN A 64 -0.65 7.25 -5.06
CA GLN A 64 0.40 8.19 -4.71
C GLN A 64 0.69 9.12 -5.89
N ASP A 65 1.03 10.38 -5.61
CA ASP A 65 1.36 11.34 -6.67
C ASP A 65 2.56 10.86 -7.49
N GLY A 66 2.39 10.84 -8.81
CA GLY A 66 3.40 10.33 -9.74
C GLY A 66 3.48 8.80 -9.84
N ALA A 67 2.66 8.06 -9.09
CA ALA A 67 2.56 6.61 -9.26
C ALA A 67 1.96 6.29 -10.63
N THR A 68 2.67 5.46 -11.39
CA THR A 68 2.18 4.91 -12.66
C THR A 68 1.57 3.54 -12.38
N MET A 69 0.33 3.33 -12.83
CA MET A 69 -0.33 2.03 -12.65
C MET A 69 0.45 0.96 -13.41
N PRO A 70 0.62 -0.24 -12.83
CA PRO A 70 1.25 -1.36 -13.51
C PRO A 70 0.49 -1.72 -14.80
N GLU A 71 1.24 -2.04 -15.85
CA GLU A 71 0.65 -2.53 -17.10
C GLU A 71 1.18 -3.92 -17.44
N CYS A 72 0.30 -4.76 -17.98
CA CYS A 72 0.66 -6.08 -18.44
C CYS A 72 1.21 -6.05 -19.87
N PRO A 73 2.26 -6.82 -20.18
CA PRO A 73 2.74 -6.97 -21.54
C PRO A 73 1.67 -7.58 -22.47
N ASN A 74 1.75 -7.26 -23.76
CA ASN A 74 0.84 -7.75 -24.80
C ASN A 74 -0.64 -7.40 -24.59
N HIS A 75 -0.93 -6.28 -23.90
CA HIS A 75 -2.30 -5.85 -23.59
C HIS A 75 -3.12 -6.90 -22.82
N ARG A 76 -2.45 -7.78 -22.06
CA ARG A 76 -3.14 -8.71 -21.17
C ARG A 76 -3.88 -7.95 -20.08
N ILE A 77 -4.90 -8.59 -19.50
CA ILE A 77 -5.71 -8.00 -18.43
C ILE A 77 -4.93 -8.09 -17.13
N LEU A 78 -4.66 -6.95 -16.50
CA LEU A 78 -4.09 -6.86 -15.17
C LEU A 78 -5.10 -7.31 -14.11
N LEU A 79 -4.67 -8.10 -13.15
CA LEU A 79 -5.48 -8.40 -11.98
C LEU A 79 -5.50 -7.19 -11.04
N THR A 80 -6.67 -6.56 -10.91
CA THR A 80 -6.88 -5.43 -10.00
C THR A 80 -7.85 -5.78 -8.87
N THR A 81 -7.59 -5.23 -7.69
CA THR A 81 -8.48 -5.31 -6.52
C THR A 81 -9.13 -3.95 -6.31
N GLY A 82 -10.17 -3.68 -7.11
CA GLY A 82 -10.80 -2.36 -7.18
C GLY A 82 -10.23 -1.52 -8.33
N LYS A 83 -10.28 -0.19 -8.16
CA LYS A 83 -9.99 0.80 -9.21
C LYS A 83 -8.50 1.09 -9.35
N PHE A 84 -7.73 1.03 -8.26
CA PHE A 84 -6.33 1.47 -8.22
C PHE A 84 -5.38 0.52 -7.50
N ALA A 85 -5.83 -0.67 -7.11
CA ALA A 85 -4.94 -1.69 -6.56
C ALA A 85 -4.63 -2.72 -7.63
N SER A 86 -3.34 -2.93 -7.91
CA SER A 86 -2.88 -4.07 -8.71
C SER A 86 -2.34 -5.15 -7.78
N LEU A 87 -2.41 -6.41 -8.21
CA LEU A 87 -1.73 -7.49 -7.49
C LEU A 87 -0.30 -7.64 -8.02
N THR A 88 0.68 -7.22 -7.22
CA THR A 88 2.08 -7.60 -7.40
C THR A 88 2.31 -9.06 -7.04
N CYS A 89 3.34 -9.64 -7.62
CA CYS A 89 3.77 -10.99 -7.32
C CYS A 89 5.31 -11.05 -7.30
N THR A 90 5.86 -12.10 -6.72
CA THR A 90 7.29 -12.40 -6.76
C THR A 90 7.50 -13.62 -7.66
N PRO A 91 8.27 -13.52 -8.76
CA PRO A 91 8.44 -14.65 -9.68
C PRO A 91 9.21 -15.80 -9.01
N GLY A 92 8.64 -17.01 -9.07
CA GLY A 92 9.25 -18.21 -8.49
C GLY A 92 9.03 -18.36 -6.98
N ASP A 93 8.22 -17.50 -6.38
CA ASP A 93 7.82 -17.55 -4.98
C ASP A 93 6.34 -17.96 -4.92
N ASP A 94 6.11 -19.27 -4.76
CA ASP A 94 4.78 -19.89 -4.75
C ASP A 94 4.27 -20.14 -3.31
N ASP A 95 4.82 -19.42 -2.34
CA ASP A 95 4.54 -19.55 -0.90
C ASP A 95 3.08 -19.21 -0.51
N GLY A 96 2.23 -18.94 -1.50
CA GLY A 96 0.79 -18.70 -1.37
C GLY A 96 0.39 -17.27 -1.07
N ASN A 97 1.33 -16.43 -0.61
CA ASN A 97 1.05 -15.03 -0.27
C ASN A 97 1.35 -14.04 -1.42
N ASP A 98 2.34 -14.34 -2.26
CA ASP A 98 2.77 -13.50 -3.40
C ASP A 98 2.51 -14.19 -4.76
N ALA A 99 1.70 -15.25 -4.78
CA ALA A 99 1.37 -16.04 -5.97
C ALA A 99 0.11 -15.52 -6.69
N CYS A 100 0.13 -15.55 -8.02
CA CYS A 100 -1.05 -15.20 -8.81
C CYS A 100 -2.13 -16.29 -8.75
N PRO A 101 -3.42 -15.93 -8.66
CA PRO A 101 -4.50 -16.91 -8.66
C PRO A 101 -4.63 -17.63 -10.01
N ALA A 102 -5.36 -18.74 -10.01
CA ALA A 102 -5.62 -19.51 -11.22
C ALA A 102 -6.19 -18.63 -12.36
N GLY A 103 -5.63 -18.79 -13.57
CA GLY A 103 -5.97 -17.97 -14.73
C GLY A 103 -5.15 -16.67 -14.85
N PHE A 104 -4.21 -16.43 -13.95
CA PHE A 104 -3.24 -15.34 -14.01
C PHE A 104 -1.81 -15.87 -13.89
N GLN A 105 -0.87 -15.15 -14.49
CA GLN A 105 0.56 -15.45 -14.48
C GLN A 105 1.33 -14.24 -13.97
N CYS A 106 2.33 -14.50 -13.13
CA CYS A 106 3.26 -13.48 -12.68
C CYS A 106 4.23 -13.12 -13.82
N VAL A 107 4.15 -11.89 -14.32
CA VAL A 107 4.96 -11.41 -15.44
C VAL A 107 5.55 -10.04 -15.13
N PRO A 108 6.69 -9.66 -15.72
CA PRO A 108 7.24 -8.32 -15.56
C PRO A 108 6.26 -7.29 -16.10
N SER A 109 6.08 -6.19 -15.38
CA SER A 109 5.26 -5.08 -15.84
C SER A 109 5.95 -4.28 -16.94
N LEU A 110 5.16 -3.66 -17.82
CA LEU A 110 5.65 -2.70 -18.80
C LEU A 110 6.01 -1.35 -18.20
N THR A 111 5.38 -0.98 -17.09
CA THR A 111 5.61 0.30 -16.41
C THR A 111 6.57 0.10 -15.26
N ASP A 112 7.46 1.06 -15.08
CA ASP A 112 8.35 1.10 -13.93
C ASP A 112 7.55 1.65 -12.74
N PHE A 113 7.32 0.78 -11.77
CA PHE A 113 6.79 1.14 -10.47
C PHE A 113 7.73 0.56 -9.41
N THR A 114 7.68 1.05 -8.18
CA THR A 114 8.54 0.54 -7.10
C THR A 114 7.68 -0.08 -6.02
N ARG A 115 7.79 -1.39 -5.81
CA ARG A 115 7.54 -2.04 -4.51
C ARG A 115 8.69 -1.71 -3.56
N ASP A 116 9.92 -1.74 -4.10
CA ASP A 116 11.19 -1.35 -3.50
C ASP A 116 12.06 -0.65 -4.56
N ALA A 117 12.98 0.22 -4.14
CA ALA A 117 13.81 1.00 -5.07
C ALA A 117 14.72 0.11 -5.93
N GLY A 118 14.60 0.24 -7.27
CA GLY A 118 15.55 -0.33 -8.23
C GLY A 118 15.30 -1.79 -8.67
N GLN A 119 14.15 -2.39 -8.37
CA GLN A 119 13.81 -3.74 -8.81
C GLN A 119 12.73 -3.74 -9.91
N PRO A 120 12.89 -4.53 -11.00
CA PRO A 120 11.82 -4.72 -11.98
C PRO A 120 10.63 -5.39 -11.30
N GLN A 121 9.46 -4.81 -11.45
CA GLN A 121 8.29 -5.26 -10.73
C GLN A 121 7.43 -6.23 -11.55
N PHE A 122 6.87 -7.21 -10.86
CA PHE A 122 6.05 -8.25 -11.46
C PHE A 122 4.61 -8.10 -10.99
N VAL A 123 3.69 -8.37 -11.91
CA VAL A 123 2.24 -8.30 -11.69
C VAL A 123 1.54 -9.54 -12.21
N CYS A 124 0.36 -9.79 -11.65
CA CYS A 124 -0.51 -10.86 -12.10
C CYS A 124 -1.30 -10.44 -13.34
N CYS A 125 -1.00 -11.06 -14.47
CA CYS A 125 -1.65 -10.81 -15.75
C CYS A 125 -2.41 -12.04 -16.24
N ARG A 126 -3.60 -11.85 -16.80
CA ARG A 126 -4.41 -12.96 -17.33
C ARG A 126 -3.64 -13.70 -18.43
N VAL A 127 -3.59 -15.04 -18.32
CA VAL A 127 -2.94 -15.93 -19.31
C VAL A 127 -3.65 -15.91 -20.65
#